data_AF-A0A179CZ70-F1
#
_entry.id   AF-A0A179CZ70-F1
#
_cell.length_a   1.000
_cell.length_b   1.000
_cell.length_c   1.000
_cell.angle_alpha   90.00
_cell.angle_beta   90.00
_cell.angle_gamma   90.00
#
_symmetry.space_group_name_H-M   'P 1'
#
loop_
_entity.id
_entity.type
_entity.pdbx_description
1 polymer ?
#
loop_
_entity_poly.entity_id
_entity_poly.type
_entity_poly.pdbx_seq_one_letter_code
_entity_poly.pdbx_strand_id
1 'polypeptide(L)'
;MQLNYELTPESYTKGLQQANLIFSKRTWQSHLIRALLSFPFIFFILWWWFTFFDQQNIIVEILGSNYESLDEFLNEVQHTNRWLAISTVILVIVASAKPYIEMVLRWNKAFSHYSPMLMKNRIELREKELFHQSDMGSTLSFYEKLYAVEQSKDFVLIFFDRGAVSHVIPKSAFADQAQADEFVAIIRHKMSQKTVEK
;
A
#
# COMPACT_ATOMS: atom_id res chain seq x y z
N MET A 1 2.76 -20.16 -24.83
CA MET A 1 2.30 -18.87 -25.39
C MET A 1 3.43 -17.87 -25.29
N GLN A 2 3.68 -17.06 -26.31
CA GLN A 2 4.75 -16.05 -26.31
C GLN A 2 4.19 -14.69 -26.71
N LEU A 3 4.57 -13.65 -25.97
CA LEU A 3 4.21 -12.26 -26.21
C LEU A 3 5.49 -11.45 -26.40
N ASN A 4 5.55 -10.66 -27.47
CA ASN A 4 6.61 -9.67 -27.66
C ASN A 4 5.96 -8.31 -27.75
N TYR A 5 6.40 -7.35 -26.94
CA TYR A 5 5.82 -6.01 -26.90
C TYR A 5 6.86 -4.97 -26.52
N GLU A 6 6.60 -3.73 -26.89
CA GLU A 6 7.44 -2.59 -26.53
C GLU A 6 6.62 -1.65 -25.66
N LEU A 7 7.23 -1.17 -24.58
CA LEU A 7 6.61 -0.23 -23.65
C LEU A 7 7.24 1.15 -23.82
N THR A 8 6.45 2.12 -24.27
CA THR A 8 6.88 3.52 -24.20
C THR A 8 6.82 4.01 -22.74
N PRO A 9 7.64 5.02 -22.35
CA PRO A 9 7.56 5.64 -21.02
C PRO A 9 6.16 6.10 -20.64
N GLU A 10 5.41 6.64 -21.60
CA GLU A 10 4.02 7.06 -21.40
C GLU A 10 3.10 5.85 -21.09
N SER A 11 3.20 4.78 -21.87
CA SER A 11 2.37 3.58 -21.69
C SER A 11 2.67 2.88 -20.37
N TYR A 12 3.95 2.79 -20.01
CA TYR A 12 4.39 2.25 -18.74
C TYR A 12 3.84 3.06 -17.56
N THR A 13 3.90 4.39 -17.65
CA THR A 13 3.38 5.29 -16.61
C THR A 13 1.87 5.16 -16.46
N LYS A 14 1.13 5.11 -17.57
CA LYS A 14 -0.32 4.86 -17.57
C LYS A 14 -0.68 3.51 -16.93
N GLY A 15 0.03 2.44 -17.30
CA GLY A 15 -0.18 1.12 -16.72
C GLY A 15 0.12 1.08 -15.23
N LEU A 16 1.21 1.72 -14.78
CA LEU A 16 1.53 1.87 -13.35
C LEU A 16 0.46 2.66 -12.58
N GLN A 17 -0.05 3.75 -13.16
CA GLN A 17 -1.14 4.52 -12.54
C GLN A 17 -2.41 3.67 -12.37
N GLN A 18 -2.79 2.90 -13.39
CA GLN A 18 -3.95 1.99 -13.30
C GLN A 18 -3.73 0.90 -12.26
N ALA A 19 -2.53 0.34 -12.23
CA ALA A 19 -2.18 -0.68 -11.26
C ALA A 19 -2.15 -0.15 -9.82
N ASN A 20 -1.71 1.09 -9.63
CA ASN A 20 -1.82 1.80 -8.35
C ASN A 20 -3.27 2.05 -7.97
N LEU A 21 -4.15 2.41 -8.90
CA LEU A 21 -5.58 2.57 -8.61
C LEU A 21 -6.23 1.25 -8.18
N ILE A 22 -5.86 0.14 -8.82
CA ILE A 22 -6.36 -1.18 -8.46
C ILE A 22 -5.83 -1.60 -7.08
N PHE A 23 -4.53 -1.41 -6.84
CA PHE A 23 -3.92 -1.74 -5.56
C PHE A 23 -4.43 -0.84 -4.43
N SER A 24 -4.55 0.48 -4.67
CA SER A 24 -5.06 1.44 -3.70
C SER A 24 -6.52 1.18 -3.37
N LYS A 25 -7.38 0.81 -4.32
CA LYS A 25 -8.76 0.39 -4.00
C LYS A 25 -8.76 -0.82 -3.06
N ARG A 26 -7.89 -1.79 -3.31
CA ARG A 26 -7.78 -3.02 -2.49
C ARG A 26 -7.24 -2.74 -1.09
N THR A 27 -6.22 -1.89 -0.97
CA THR A 27 -5.65 -1.51 0.33
C THR A 27 -6.54 -0.52 1.06
N TRP A 28 -7.16 0.44 0.38
CA TRP A 28 -8.04 1.45 0.98
C TRP A 28 -9.26 0.81 1.62
N GLN A 29 -9.84 -0.25 1.04
CA GLN A 29 -10.89 -1.03 1.73
C GLN A 29 -10.40 -1.63 3.05
N SER A 30 -9.20 -2.23 3.06
CA SER A 30 -8.60 -2.80 4.28
C SER A 30 -8.23 -1.73 5.30
N HIS A 31 -7.69 -0.60 4.86
CA HIS A 31 -7.32 0.53 5.71
C HIS A 31 -8.54 1.27 6.24
N LEU A 32 -9.63 1.41 5.47
CA LEU A 32 -10.90 1.94 5.95
C LEU A 32 -11.48 1.07 7.05
N ILE A 33 -11.49 -0.25 6.88
CA ILE A 33 -11.95 -1.17 7.94
C ILE A 33 -11.11 -0.99 9.20
N ARG A 34 -9.78 -0.91 9.08
CA ARG A 34 -8.89 -0.65 10.22
C ARG A 34 -9.12 0.73 10.84
N ALA A 35 -9.36 1.76 10.02
CA ALA A 35 -9.62 3.12 10.47
C ALA A 35 -10.98 3.22 11.20
N LEU A 36 -12.02 2.55 10.67
CA LEU A 36 -13.33 2.40 11.29
C LEU A 36 -13.23 1.66 12.63
N LEU A 37 -12.35 0.66 12.76
CA LEU A 37 -12.10 -0.03 14.02
C LEU A 37 -11.28 0.80 15.02
N SER A 38 -10.41 1.70 14.54
CA SER A 38 -9.66 2.61 15.41
C SER A 38 -10.46 3.85 15.85
N PHE A 39 -11.52 4.21 15.12
CA PHE A 39 -12.33 5.39 15.42
C PHE A 39 -13.02 5.33 16.80
N PRO A 40 -13.63 4.20 17.22
CA PRO A 40 -14.16 4.03 18.58
C PRO A 40 -13.07 4.15 19.64
N PHE A 41 -11.86 3.69 19.36
CA PHE A 41 -10.74 3.75 20.30
C PHE A 41 -10.23 5.18 20.49
N ILE A 42 -10.12 5.95 19.39
CA ILE A 42 -9.81 7.38 19.45
C ILE A 42 -10.92 8.14 20.17
N PHE A 43 -12.18 7.84 19.87
CA PHE A 43 -13.33 8.44 20.55
C PHE A 43 -13.34 8.11 22.04
N PHE A 44 -13.02 6.87 22.42
CA PHE A 44 -12.89 6.46 23.82
C PHE A 44 -11.75 7.19 24.54
N ILE A 45 -10.59 7.36 23.90
CA ILE A 45 -9.47 8.13 24.47
C ILE A 45 -9.87 9.60 24.67
N LEU A 46 -10.52 10.21 23.67
CA LEU A 46 -10.99 11.60 23.76
C LEU A 46 -12.08 11.76 24.82
N TRP A 47 -13.04 10.83 24.88
CA TRP A 47 -14.07 10.80 25.92
C TRP A 47 -13.43 10.68 27.30
N TRP A 48 -12.55 9.68 27.49
CA TRP A 48 -11.81 9.45 28.72
C TRP A 48 -11.08 10.72 29.15
N TRP A 49 -10.39 11.37 28.21
CA TRP A 49 -9.70 12.63 28.42
C TRP A 49 -10.64 13.73 28.92
N PHE A 50 -11.78 13.97 28.25
CA PHE A 50 -12.76 14.97 28.69
C PHE A 50 -13.32 14.66 30.08
N THR A 51 -13.63 13.39 30.38
CA THR A 51 -14.14 12.99 31.70
C THR A 51 -13.09 13.09 32.81
N PHE A 52 -11.82 12.83 32.51
CA PHE A 52 -10.72 12.90 33.48
C PHE A 52 -10.29 14.35 33.73
N PHE A 53 -10.43 15.22 32.72
CA PHE A 53 -10.19 16.66 32.85
C PHE A 53 -11.22 17.35 33.74
N ASP A 54 -12.49 16.94 33.66
CA ASP A 54 -13.55 17.50 34.49
C ASP A 54 -13.34 17.14 35.98
N GLN A 55 -12.66 16.02 36.26
CA GLN A 55 -12.29 15.58 37.62
C GLN A 55 -10.98 16.18 38.16
N GLN A 56 -10.28 17.04 37.39
CA GLN A 56 -9.02 17.66 37.82
C GLN A 56 -9.19 18.46 39.12
N ASN A 57 -10.34 19.11 39.33
CA ASN A 57 -10.61 19.89 40.54
C ASN A 57 -10.46 19.08 41.84
N ILE A 58 -10.74 17.76 41.80
CA ILE A 58 -10.63 16.88 42.98
C ILE A 58 -9.17 16.45 43.22
N ILE A 59 -8.41 16.19 42.15
CA ILE A 59 -6.98 15.81 42.25
C ILE A 59 -6.12 17.03 42.63
N VAL A 60 -6.50 18.21 42.17
CA VAL A 60 -5.89 19.50 42.48
C VAL A 60 -6.02 19.86 43.96
N GLU A 61 -7.18 19.58 44.58
CA GLU A 61 -7.42 19.78 46.01
C GLU A 61 -6.54 18.87 46.89
N ILE A 62 -6.14 17.70 46.37
CA ILE A 62 -5.33 16.70 47.09
C ILE A 62 -3.81 16.93 46.93
N LEU A 63 -3.35 17.48 45.80
CA LEU A 63 -1.93 17.59 45.44
C LEU A 63 -1.33 19.01 45.53
N GLY A 64 -2.14 20.04 45.76
CA GLY A 64 -1.73 21.45 45.71
C GLY A 64 -0.76 21.94 46.80
N SER A 65 -0.19 21.07 47.64
CA SER A 65 0.65 21.51 48.78
C SER A 65 2.03 22.05 48.40
N ASN A 66 2.46 21.92 47.15
CA ASN A 66 3.80 22.26 46.68
C ASN A 66 3.87 23.48 45.74
N TYR A 67 2.74 24.16 45.51
CA TYR A 67 2.65 25.32 44.60
C TYR A 67 2.25 26.58 45.37
N GLU A 68 2.85 27.72 45.03
CA GLU A 68 2.60 28.99 45.73
C GLU A 68 1.17 29.51 45.50
N SER A 69 0.52 29.10 44.42
CA SER A 69 -0.89 29.39 44.16
C SER A 69 -1.58 28.26 43.38
N LEU A 70 -2.88 28.11 43.62
CA LEU A 70 -3.75 27.20 42.87
C LEU A 70 -3.72 27.49 41.36
N ASP A 71 -3.59 28.77 40.99
CA ASP A 71 -3.57 29.22 39.60
C ASP A 71 -2.29 28.81 38.85
N GLU A 72 -1.14 28.81 39.53
CA GLU A 72 0.14 28.39 38.96
C GLU A 72 0.15 26.87 38.69
N PHE A 73 -0.36 26.08 39.64
CA PHE A 73 -0.54 24.64 39.48
C PHE A 73 -1.51 24.30 38.34
N LEU A 74 -2.67 24.95 38.30
CA LEU A 74 -3.68 24.72 37.25
C LEU A 74 -3.13 25.07 35.86
N ASN A 75 -2.34 26.14 35.74
CA ASN A 75 -1.69 26.51 34.47
C ASN A 75 -0.66 25.46 34.03
N GLU A 76 0.17 24.95 34.92
CA GLU A 76 1.20 23.97 34.58
C GLU A 76 0.61 22.61 34.18
N VAL A 77 -0.46 22.18 34.87
CA VAL A 77 -1.21 20.97 34.52
C VAL A 77 -1.94 21.13 33.18
N GLN A 78 -2.60 22.26 32.94
CA GLN A 78 -3.22 22.56 31.64
C GLN A 78 -2.21 22.61 30.51
N HIS A 79 -1.03 23.21 30.74
CA HIS A 79 0.03 23.30 29.76
C HIS A 79 0.60 21.91 29.41
N THR A 80 0.93 21.11 30.41
CA THR A 80 1.47 19.75 30.22
C THR A 80 0.48 18.85 29.49
N ASN A 81 -0.80 18.90 29.87
CA ASN A 81 -1.81 18.08 29.22
C ASN A 81 -2.10 18.55 27.78
N ARG A 82 -2.05 19.85 27.48
CA ARG A 82 -2.14 20.35 26.09
C ARG A 82 -1.05 19.77 25.20
N TRP A 83 0.19 19.73 25.69
CA TRP A 83 1.32 19.15 24.94
C TRP A 83 1.18 17.64 24.74
N LEU A 84 0.65 16.92 25.73
CA LEU A 84 0.33 15.50 25.58
C LEU A 84 -0.74 15.28 24.51
N ALA A 85 -1.82 16.07 24.51
CA ALA A 85 -2.88 15.98 23.51
C ALA A 85 -2.35 16.24 22.08
N ILE A 86 -1.56 17.31 21.91
CA ILE A 86 -0.91 17.63 20.62
C ILE A 86 -0.03 16.45 20.16
N SER A 87 0.77 15.89 21.07
CA SER A 87 1.66 14.76 20.78
C SER A 87 0.88 13.51 20.37
N THR A 88 -0.24 13.21 21.02
CA THR A 88 -1.12 12.09 20.66
C THR A 88 -1.73 12.28 19.27
N VAL A 89 -2.22 13.49 18.95
CA VAL A 89 -2.76 13.79 17.61
C VAL A 89 -1.69 13.62 16.52
N ILE A 90 -0.48 14.12 16.76
CA ILE A 90 0.65 13.96 15.83
C ILE A 90 0.96 12.46 15.63
N LEU A 91 1.01 11.67 16.70
CA LEU A 91 1.26 10.23 16.61
C LEU A 91 0.17 9.50 15.81
N VAL A 92 -1.11 9.85 15.99
CA VAL A 92 -2.21 9.29 15.22
C VAL A 92 -2.09 9.65 13.73
N ILE A 93 -1.78 10.92 13.42
CA ILE A 93 -1.55 11.37 12.04
C ILE A 93 -0.39 10.61 11.41
N VAL A 94 0.76 10.52 12.09
CA VAL A 94 1.94 9.80 11.59
C VAL A 94 1.65 8.31 11.41
N ALA A 95 0.99 7.67 12.37
CA ALA A 95 0.62 6.25 12.27
C ALA A 95 -0.35 5.98 11.10
N SER A 96 -1.30 6.89 10.87
CA SER A 96 -2.24 6.80 9.74
C SER A 96 -1.58 7.11 8.39
N ALA A 97 -0.56 7.97 8.36
CA ALA A 97 0.17 8.36 7.14
C ALA A 97 1.29 7.38 6.77
N LYS A 98 1.83 6.61 7.73
CA LYS A 98 2.88 5.60 7.51
C LYS A 98 2.63 4.68 6.30
N PRO A 99 1.44 4.05 6.11
CA PRO A 99 1.19 3.20 4.95
C PRO A 99 1.28 3.97 3.61
N TYR A 100 0.89 5.25 3.57
CA TYR A 100 1.01 6.08 2.37
C TYR A 100 2.48 6.41 2.07
N ILE A 101 3.26 6.74 3.09
CA ILE A 101 4.70 7.02 2.95
C ILE A 101 5.44 5.77 2.46
N GLU A 102 5.16 4.60 3.05
CA GLU A 102 5.74 3.33 2.59
C GLU A 102 5.36 3.01 1.14
N MET A 103 4.12 3.29 0.73
CA MET A 103 3.67 3.11 -0.65
C MET A 103 4.46 4.01 -1.63
N VAL A 104 4.61 5.30 -1.30
CA VAL A 104 5.37 6.26 -2.13
C VAL A 104 6.84 5.88 -2.22
N LEU A 105 7.47 5.49 -1.10
CA LEU A 105 8.87 5.05 -1.10
C LEU A 105 9.07 3.76 -1.91
N ARG A 106 8.15 2.80 -1.83
CA ARG A 106 8.16 1.60 -2.67
C ARG A 106 8.02 1.94 -4.15
N TRP A 107 7.17 2.91 -4.49
CA TRP A 107 6.97 3.37 -5.86
C TRP A 107 8.25 4.02 -6.41
N ASN A 108 8.91 4.88 -5.63
CA ASN A 108 10.15 5.53 -6.06
C ASN A 108 11.28 4.51 -6.28
N LYS A 109 11.35 3.48 -5.42
CA LYS A 109 12.26 2.34 -5.59
C LYS A 109 11.90 1.48 -6.81
N ALA A 110 10.62 1.32 -7.11
CA ALA A 110 10.13 0.62 -8.30
C ALA A 110 10.25 1.46 -9.58
N PHE A 111 10.46 2.77 -9.51
CA PHE A 111 10.78 3.56 -10.70
C PHE A 111 12.28 3.51 -11.00
N SER A 112 13.14 3.59 -9.98
CA SER A 112 14.58 3.58 -10.18
C SER A 112 15.15 2.23 -10.63
N HIS A 113 14.51 1.12 -10.27
CA HIS A 113 14.99 -0.23 -10.60
C HIS A 113 14.48 -0.78 -11.94
N TYR A 114 13.42 -0.20 -12.51
CA TYR A 114 12.67 -0.79 -13.63
C TYR A 114 12.83 -0.05 -14.97
N SER A 115 13.83 0.82 -15.08
CA SER A 115 14.36 1.33 -16.38
C SER A 115 14.44 0.26 -17.49
N PRO A 116 14.84 -1.02 -17.23
CA PRO A 116 14.85 -2.05 -18.28
C PRO A 116 13.47 -2.49 -18.81
N MET A 117 12.34 -2.07 -18.21
CA MET A 117 10.99 -2.39 -18.70
C MET A 117 10.51 -1.48 -19.82
N LEU A 118 11.18 -0.34 -20.05
CA LEU A 118 10.82 0.65 -21.08
C LEU A 118 11.30 0.29 -22.50
N MET A 119 11.64 -0.97 -22.73
CA MET A 119 12.22 -1.47 -23.99
C MET A 119 11.38 -2.60 -24.59
N LYS A 120 11.90 -3.31 -25.59
CA LYS A 120 11.25 -4.54 -26.06
C LYS A 120 11.34 -5.59 -24.97
N ASN A 121 10.18 -6.14 -24.67
CA ASN A 121 9.96 -7.16 -23.68
C ASN A 121 9.42 -8.40 -24.38
N ARG A 122 9.92 -9.56 -23.97
CA ARG A 122 9.39 -10.87 -24.31
C ARG A 122 8.89 -11.52 -23.04
N ILE A 123 7.63 -11.94 -23.05
CA ILE A 123 7.07 -12.82 -22.03
C ILE A 123 6.78 -14.16 -22.67
N GLU A 124 7.23 -15.22 -22.02
CA GLU A 124 7.00 -16.57 -22.48
C GLU A 124 6.35 -17.40 -21.37
N LEU A 125 5.25 -18.06 -21.73
CA LEU A 125 4.62 -19.10 -20.94
C LEU A 125 5.03 -20.46 -21.48
N ARG A 126 5.93 -21.16 -20.76
CA ARG A 126 6.28 -22.58 -20.99
C ARG A 126 5.78 -23.39 -19.81
N GLU A 127 5.06 -24.48 -20.02
CA GLU A 127 4.64 -25.38 -18.93
C GLU A 127 3.95 -24.67 -17.74
N LYS A 128 3.21 -23.57 -18.02
CA LYS A 128 2.58 -22.68 -17.02
C LYS A 128 3.58 -21.88 -16.17
N GLU A 129 4.82 -21.78 -16.59
CA GLU A 129 5.86 -20.94 -16.03
C GLU A 129 5.99 -19.62 -16.77
N LEU A 130 6.08 -18.52 -16.01
CA LEU A 130 6.20 -17.18 -16.55
C LEU A 130 7.69 -16.84 -16.63
N PHE A 131 8.15 -16.66 -17.85
CA PHE A 131 9.48 -16.18 -18.14
C PHE A 131 9.43 -14.79 -18.78
N HIS A 132 10.42 -13.96 -18.47
CA HIS A 132 10.55 -12.61 -19.03
C HIS A 132 11.97 -12.37 -19.52
N GLN A 133 12.06 -11.62 -20.60
CA GLN A 133 13.31 -11.13 -21.14
C GLN A 133 13.11 -9.69 -21.60
N SER A 134 14.05 -8.81 -21.28
CA SER A 134 14.16 -7.47 -21.87
C SER A 134 15.32 -7.43 -22.86
N ASP A 135 15.30 -6.50 -23.81
CA ASP A 135 16.36 -6.34 -24.81
C ASP A 135 17.78 -6.14 -24.22
N MET A 136 17.91 -5.65 -22.96
CA MET A 136 19.20 -5.55 -22.28
C MET A 136 19.65 -6.87 -21.60
N GLY A 137 18.73 -7.81 -21.42
CA GLY A 137 18.99 -9.12 -20.82
C GLY A 137 19.14 -10.19 -21.88
N SER A 138 20.34 -10.77 -22.00
CA SER A 138 20.55 -11.96 -22.85
C SER A 138 19.84 -13.21 -22.31
N THR A 139 19.35 -13.17 -21.07
CA THR A 139 18.82 -14.32 -20.33
C THR A 139 17.33 -14.21 -20.05
N LEU A 140 16.62 -15.30 -20.32
CA LEU A 140 15.22 -15.49 -19.98
C LEU A 140 15.11 -15.70 -18.45
N SER A 141 14.56 -14.72 -17.74
CA SER A 141 14.41 -14.75 -16.28
C SER A 141 13.10 -15.45 -15.89
N PHE A 142 13.19 -16.39 -14.94
CA PHE A 142 12.04 -17.10 -14.41
C PHE A 142 11.46 -16.39 -13.17
N TYR A 143 10.13 -16.29 -13.11
CA TYR A 143 9.44 -15.76 -11.93
C TYR A 143 8.75 -16.86 -11.12
N GLU A 144 9.35 -17.14 -9.96
CA GLU A 144 8.87 -18.20 -9.07
C GLU A 144 7.61 -17.80 -8.29
N LYS A 145 7.50 -16.53 -7.87
CA LYS A 145 6.42 -16.04 -6.99
C LYS A 145 5.58 -14.97 -7.68
N LEU A 146 4.31 -15.31 -7.91
CA LEU A 146 3.28 -14.41 -8.43
C LEU A 146 2.29 -14.13 -7.31
N TYR A 147 2.07 -12.84 -7.00
CA TYR A 147 1.15 -12.41 -5.96
C TYR A 147 -0.26 -12.16 -6.50
N ALA A 148 -0.38 -11.49 -7.65
CA ALA A 148 -1.66 -11.21 -8.29
C ALA A 148 -1.51 -11.00 -9.78
N VAL A 149 -2.59 -11.27 -10.52
CA VAL A 149 -2.77 -10.84 -11.90
C VAL A 149 -4.13 -10.17 -12.03
N GLU A 150 -4.12 -8.93 -12.52
CA GLU A 150 -5.31 -8.11 -12.70
C GLU A 150 -5.38 -7.61 -14.14
N GLN A 151 -6.60 -7.43 -14.65
CA GLN A 151 -6.82 -6.82 -15.95
C GLN A 151 -7.43 -5.44 -15.78
N SER A 152 -7.00 -4.51 -16.60
CA SER A 152 -7.65 -3.22 -16.82
C SER A 152 -8.16 -3.12 -18.26
N LYS A 153 -8.66 -1.93 -18.64
CA LYS A 153 -9.14 -1.67 -20.00
C LYS A 153 -8.02 -1.88 -21.04
N ASP A 154 -6.82 -1.40 -20.75
CA ASP A 154 -5.74 -1.32 -21.72
C ASP A 154 -4.54 -2.22 -21.36
N PHE A 155 -4.50 -2.79 -20.16
CA PHE A 155 -3.34 -3.52 -19.66
C PHE A 155 -3.71 -4.83 -18.93
N VAL A 156 -2.78 -5.78 -18.96
CA VAL A 156 -2.69 -6.90 -18.02
C VAL A 156 -1.54 -6.59 -17.06
N LEU A 157 -1.81 -6.69 -15.77
CA LEU A 157 -0.92 -6.23 -14.70
C LEU A 157 -0.53 -7.42 -13.83
N ILE A 158 0.78 -7.64 -13.66
CA ILE A 158 1.33 -8.73 -12.84
C ILE A 158 2.02 -8.14 -11.62
N PHE A 159 1.65 -8.64 -10.44
CA PHE A 159 2.19 -8.25 -9.14
C PHE A 159 3.00 -9.42 -8.57
N PHE A 160 4.24 -9.18 -8.13
CA PHE A 160 5.07 -10.21 -7.45
C PHE A 160 5.02 -10.13 -5.93
N ASP A 161 4.61 -8.98 -5.38
CA ASP A 161 4.46 -8.77 -3.93
C ASP A 161 3.17 -7.96 -3.65
N ARG A 162 2.80 -7.88 -2.37
CA ARG A 162 1.70 -7.09 -1.77
C ARG A 162 1.92 -5.58 -1.95
N GLY A 163 1.97 -5.11 -3.19
CA GLY A 163 1.97 -3.68 -3.53
C GLY A 163 2.98 -3.22 -4.57
N ALA A 164 3.77 -4.12 -5.16
CA ALA A 164 4.65 -3.78 -6.26
C ALA A 164 4.12 -4.41 -7.57
N VAL A 165 3.74 -3.54 -8.50
CA VAL A 165 3.49 -3.91 -9.89
C VAL A 165 4.85 -4.25 -10.47
N SER A 166 4.97 -5.45 -11.02
CA SER A 166 6.20 -5.81 -11.72
C SER A 166 6.01 -5.65 -13.20
N HIS A 167 5.02 -6.29 -13.84
CA HIS A 167 4.86 -6.17 -15.29
C HIS A 167 3.58 -5.46 -15.67
N VAL A 168 3.75 -4.49 -16.58
CA VAL A 168 2.68 -3.82 -17.31
C VAL A 168 2.68 -4.39 -18.72
N ILE A 169 1.70 -5.22 -19.07
CA ILE A 169 1.60 -5.79 -20.41
C ILE A 169 0.46 -5.07 -21.13
N PRO A 170 0.72 -4.31 -22.21
CA PRO A 170 -0.35 -3.68 -22.96
C PRO A 170 -1.22 -4.76 -23.63
N LYS A 171 -2.54 -4.59 -23.63
CA LYS A 171 -3.47 -5.53 -24.27
C LYS A 171 -3.26 -5.64 -25.77
N SER A 172 -2.66 -4.62 -26.39
CA SER A 172 -2.22 -4.66 -27.79
C SER A 172 -1.10 -5.68 -28.07
N ALA A 173 -0.45 -6.22 -27.03
CA ALA A 173 0.50 -7.33 -27.17
C ALA A 173 -0.17 -8.66 -27.49
N PHE A 174 -1.48 -8.78 -27.20
CA PHE A 174 -2.27 -9.97 -27.42
C PHE A 174 -2.96 -9.89 -28.78
N ALA A 175 -3.18 -11.05 -29.41
CA ALA A 175 -3.89 -11.15 -30.69
C ALA A 175 -5.35 -10.68 -30.56
N ASP A 176 -5.99 -11.03 -29.44
CA ASP A 176 -7.36 -10.63 -29.11
C ASP A 176 -7.62 -10.68 -27.59
N GLN A 177 -8.82 -10.31 -27.17
CA GLN A 177 -9.24 -10.34 -25.77
C GLN A 177 -9.33 -11.77 -25.22
N ALA A 178 -9.66 -12.77 -26.05
CA ALA A 178 -9.75 -14.17 -25.61
C ALA A 178 -8.36 -14.71 -25.21
N GLN A 179 -7.32 -14.35 -25.96
CA GLN A 179 -5.94 -14.69 -25.63
C GLN A 179 -5.48 -14.00 -24.33
N ALA A 180 -5.88 -12.75 -24.11
CA ALA A 180 -5.61 -12.05 -22.85
C ALA A 180 -6.31 -12.72 -21.65
N ASP A 181 -7.54 -13.17 -21.83
CA ASP A 181 -8.31 -13.88 -20.80
C ASP A 181 -7.74 -15.26 -20.51
N GLU A 182 -7.34 -16.01 -21.54
CA GLU A 182 -6.65 -17.30 -21.40
C GLU A 182 -5.32 -17.14 -20.63
N PHE A 183 -4.51 -16.15 -21.00
CA PHE A 183 -3.26 -15.83 -20.30
C PHE A 183 -3.50 -15.60 -18.81
N VAL A 184 -4.49 -14.77 -18.46
CA VAL A 184 -4.82 -14.46 -17.07
C VAL A 184 -5.35 -15.69 -16.33
N ALA A 185 -6.16 -16.53 -16.97
CA ALA A 185 -6.66 -17.76 -16.39
C ALA A 185 -5.52 -18.74 -16.05
N ILE A 186 -4.55 -18.91 -16.95
CA ILE A 186 -3.36 -19.75 -16.73
C ILE A 186 -2.57 -19.26 -15.50
N ILE A 187 -2.32 -17.95 -15.41
CA ILE A 187 -1.59 -17.36 -14.29
C ILE A 187 -2.36 -17.53 -12.97
N ARG A 188 -3.67 -17.25 -12.95
CA ARG A 188 -4.50 -17.41 -11.75
C ARG A 188 -4.54 -18.85 -11.26
N HIS A 189 -4.68 -19.80 -12.17
CA HIS A 189 -4.67 -21.23 -11.83
C HIS A 189 -3.35 -21.65 -11.16
N LYS A 190 -2.21 -21.14 -11.64
CA LYS A 190 -0.91 -21.40 -10.99
C LYS A 190 -0.87 -20.84 -9.57
N MET A 191 -1.38 -19.62 -9.38
CA MET A 191 -1.41 -18.99 -8.06
C MET A 191 -2.27 -19.78 -7.06
N SER A 192 -3.42 -20.31 -7.50
CA SER A 192 -4.29 -21.12 -6.63
C SER A 192 -3.64 -22.45 -6.23
N GLN A 193 -2.92 -23.12 -7.14
CA GLN A 193 -2.23 -24.38 -6.82
C GLN A 193 -1.14 -24.22 -5.76
N LYS A 194 -0.32 -23.16 -5.84
CA LYS A 194 0.70 -22.87 -4.82
C LYS A 194 0.14 -22.50 -3.44
N THR A 195 -1.16 -22.17 -3.35
CA THR A 195 -1.81 -21.86 -2.07
C THR A 195 -2.26 -23.11 -1.33
N VAL A 196 -2.41 -24.25 -2.02
CA VAL A 196 -2.88 -25.52 -1.44
C VAL A 196 -1.73 -26.40 -0.92
N GLU A 197 -0.49 -26.17 -1.38
CA GLU A 197 0.69 -26.93 -0.96
C GLU A 197 1.41 -26.36 0.29
N LYS A 198 0.73 -25.53 1.10
CA LYS A 198 1.22 -25.00 2.38
C LYS A 198 0.24 -25.27 3.51
#